data_AF-F6FJ00-F1
#
_entry.id   AF-F6FJ00-F1
#
_cell.length_a   1.000
_cell.length_b   1.000
_cell.length_c   1.000
_cell.angle_alpha   90.00
_cell.angle_beta   90.00
_cell.angle_gamma   90.00
#
_symmetry.space_group_name_H-M   'P 1'
#
loop_
_entity.id
_entity.type
_entity.pdbx_description
1 polymer ?
#
loop_
_entity_poly.entity_id
_entity_poly.type
_entity_poly.pdbx_seq_one_letter_code
_entity_poly.pdbx_strand_id
1 'polypeptide(L)'
;MDSQGESEEWKKVWNSYKDKDPWNIGNKQSQEAPKELKDRCVALLKEKVSGESDDIYSQFVLYCSRDKAVKDALKERGFSLASQNNNDTFWQGRFDKYKAASSDKKIPNITIESGDNHSTNGNLDKLKKGCLDAFNKPITEASYMNVLNNIKEWCSAEFKANE
;
A
#
# COMPACT_ATOMS: atom_id res chain seq x y z
N MET A 1 -15.22 9.05 -7.99
CA MET A 1 -16.33 8.28 -7.39
C MET A 1 -15.96 6.82 -7.57
N ASP A 2 -15.18 6.26 -6.65
CA ASP A 2 -14.76 4.86 -6.71
C ASP A 2 -15.71 4.03 -5.85
N SER A 3 -16.65 3.36 -6.50
CA SER A 3 -17.52 2.35 -5.93
C SER A 3 -16.86 0.98 -6.04
N GLN A 4 -16.01 0.59 -5.08
CA GLN A 4 -15.50 -0.78 -4.94
C GLN A 4 -15.16 -1.09 -3.48
N GLY A 5 -16.17 -1.45 -2.69
CA GLY A 5 -15.99 -1.93 -1.32
C GLY A 5 -15.34 -0.92 -0.37
N GLU A 6 -15.41 -1.20 0.93
CA GLU A 6 -14.60 -0.45 1.88
C GLU A 6 -13.15 -0.95 1.86
N SER A 7 -12.19 -0.02 1.83
CA SER A 7 -10.77 -0.37 1.91
C SER A 7 -10.43 -0.98 3.27
N GLU A 8 -9.51 -1.94 3.29
CA GLU A 8 -9.10 -2.64 4.53
C GLU A 8 -8.56 -1.67 5.60
N GLU A 9 -7.99 -0.53 5.17
CA GLU A 9 -7.55 0.52 6.08
C GLU A 9 -8.72 1.14 6.86
N TRP A 10 -9.85 1.43 6.20
CA TRP A 10 -11.04 1.97 6.87
C TRP A 10 -11.66 0.96 7.83
N LYS A 11 -11.72 -0.32 7.44
CA LYS A 11 -12.18 -1.40 8.34
C LYS A 11 -11.31 -1.51 9.59
N LYS A 12 -9.99 -1.45 9.43
CA LYS A 12 -9.03 -1.49 10.55
C LYS A 12 -9.24 -0.32 11.51
N VAL A 13 -9.35 0.89 10.98
CA VAL A 13 -9.62 2.09 11.77
C VAL A 13 -10.96 1.97 12.50
N TRP A 14 -12.01 1.57 11.79
CA TRP A 14 -13.35 1.44 12.38
C TRP A 14 -13.39 0.42 13.51
N ASN A 15 -12.73 -0.73 13.32
CA ASN A 15 -12.60 -1.73 14.37
C ASN A 15 -11.89 -1.18 15.61
N SER A 16 -10.84 -0.38 15.45
CA SER A 16 -10.17 0.28 16.58
C SER A 16 -10.99 1.42 17.20
N TYR A 17 -11.81 2.11 16.41
CA TYR A 17 -12.57 3.28 16.85
C TYR A 17 -13.72 2.88 17.79
N LYS A 18 -14.44 1.79 17.49
CA LYS A 18 -15.63 1.34 18.22
C LYS A 18 -15.44 1.19 19.73
N ASP A 19 -14.22 0.82 20.15
CA ASP A 19 -13.86 0.59 21.55
C ASP A 19 -13.89 1.87 22.39
N LYS A 20 -13.41 2.99 21.83
CA LYS A 20 -13.32 4.28 22.54
C LYS A 20 -14.43 5.24 22.15
N ASP A 21 -14.84 5.21 20.88
CA ASP A 21 -15.93 6.00 20.31
C ASP A 21 -15.99 7.48 20.77
N PRO A 22 -14.87 8.23 20.67
CA PRO A 22 -14.78 9.57 21.23
C PRO A 22 -15.68 10.61 20.51
N TRP A 23 -16.20 10.30 19.32
CA TRP A 23 -17.13 11.17 18.58
C TRP A 23 -18.57 10.65 18.61
N ASN A 24 -18.84 9.59 19.37
CA ASN A 24 -20.16 8.99 19.53
C ASN A 24 -20.81 8.66 18.17
N ILE A 25 -20.03 8.07 17.27
CA ILE A 25 -20.51 7.64 15.96
C ILE A 25 -21.17 6.28 16.15
N GLY A 26 -22.50 6.28 16.10
CA GLY A 26 -23.34 5.11 16.31
C GLY A 26 -23.11 3.95 15.33
N ASN A 27 -23.92 2.90 15.47
CA ASN A 27 -23.87 1.67 14.68
C ASN A 27 -22.56 0.85 14.79
N LYS A 28 -22.12 0.58 16.02
CA LYS A 28 -20.95 -0.26 16.32
C LYS A 28 -21.03 -1.71 15.80
N GLN A 29 -22.21 -2.16 15.35
CA GLN A 29 -22.41 -3.49 14.78
C GLN A 29 -21.97 -3.58 13.32
N SER A 30 -21.80 -2.43 12.65
CA SER A 30 -21.27 -2.40 11.28
C SER A 30 -19.85 -2.95 11.23
N GLN A 31 -19.57 -3.78 10.23
CA GLN A 31 -18.19 -4.13 9.87
C GLN A 31 -17.51 -3.06 9.02
N GLU A 32 -18.32 -2.21 8.38
CA GLU A 32 -17.83 -1.12 7.54
C GLU A 32 -17.81 0.20 8.31
N ALA A 33 -16.80 1.02 8.04
CA ALA A 33 -16.66 2.36 8.59
C ALA A 33 -17.78 3.26 8.04
N PRO A 34 -18.61 3.80 8.94
CA PRO A 34 -19.73 4.64 8.56
C PRO A 34 -19.25 5.94 7.90
N LYS A 35 -20.11 6.55 7.09
CA LYS A 35 -19.80 7.80 6.39
C LYS A 35 -19.43 8.91 7.37
N GLU A 36 -20.10 8.93 8.52
CA GLU A 36 -19.91 9.86 9.62
C GLU A 36 -18.46 9.88 10.12
N LEU A 37 -17.79 8.72 10.15
CA LEU A 37 -16.38 8.62 10.53
C LEU A 37 -15.48 9.33 9.50
N LYS A 38 -15.73 9.06 8.22
CA LYS A 38 -14.98 9.65 7.09
C LYS A 38 -15.22 11.16 7.01
N ASP A 39 -16.46 11.59 7.19
CA ASP A 39 -16.85 13.01 7.22
C ASP A 39 -16.17 13.73 8.40
N ARG A 40 -16.09 13.09 9.58
CA ARG A 40 -15.41 13.66 10.74
C ARG A 40 -13.92 13.85 10.45
N CYS A 41 -13.27 12.90 9.79
CA CYS A 41 -11.89 13.06 9.35
C CYS A 41 -11.69 14.25 8.39
N VAL A 42 -12.60 14.46 7.45
CA VAL A 42 -12.56 15.62 6.54
C VAL A 42 -12.77 16.94 7.30
N ALA A 43 -13.61 16.95 8.34
CA ALA A 43 -13.81 18.11 9.20
C ALA A 43 -12.54 18.42 10.02
N LEU A 44 -11.98 17.42 10.70
CA LEU A 44 -10.78 17.56 11.52
C LEU A 44 -9.56 18.03 10.73
N LEU A 45 -9.44 17.60 9.46
CA LEU A 45 -8.36 18.06 8.57
C LEU A 45 -8.32 19.59 8.41
N LYS A 46 -9.44 20.29 8.62
CA LYS A 46 -9.57 21.75 8.48
C LYS A 46 -9.41 22.49 9.82
N GLU A 47 -9.40 21.77 10.94
CA GLU A 47 -9.29 22.36 12.27
C GLU A 47 -7.84 22.77 12.53
N LYS A 48 -7.65 23.92 13.20
CA LYS A 48 -6.34 24.35 13.67
C LYS A 48 -6.15 23.84 15.09
N VAL A 49 -5.01 23.21 15.34
CA VAL A 49 -4.64 22.67 16.64
C VAL A 49 -3.48 23.44 17.24
N SER A 50 -3.36 23.38 18.56
CA SER A 50 -2.29 24.04 19.31
C SER A 50 -0.91 23.38 19.13
N GLY A 51 -0.89 22.10 18.72
CA GLY A 51 0.33 21.33 18.48
C GLY A 51 0.05 19.83 18.55
N GLU A 52 1.11 19.03 18.67
CA GLU A 52 1.01 17.56 18.71
C GLU A 52 0.36 17.02 19.99
N SER A 53 0.40 17.79 21.09
CA SER A 53 -0.26 17.45 22.36
C SER A 53 -1.77 17.71 22.37
N ASP A 54 -2.32 18.26 21.28
CA ASP A 54 -3.74 18.54 21.16
C ASP A 54 -4.53 17.23 20.98
N ASP A 55 -5.64 17.08 21.70
CA ASP A 55 -6.49 15.90 21.60
C ASP A 55 -7.06 15.73 20.19
N ILE A 56 -7.35 16.83 19.49
CA ILE A 56 -7.82 16.80 18.11
C ILE A 56 -6.74 16.23 17.19
N TYR A 57 -5.48 16.64 17.38
CA TYR A 57 -4.36 16.11 16.62
C TYR A 57 -4.19 14.61 16.87
N SER A 58 -4.18 14.19 18.13
CA SER A 58 -4.04 12.79 18.53
C SER A 58 -5.16 11.91 17.94
N GLN A 59 -6.41 12.38 17.99
CA GLN A 59 -7.55 11.67 17.41
C GLN A 59 -7.48 11.62 15.88
N PHE A 60 -7.04 12.70 15.22
CA PHE A 60 -6.84 12.71 13.78
C PHE A 60 -5.76 11.71 13.35
N VAL A 61 -4.62 11.71 14.03
CA VAL A 61 -3.54 10.74 13.74
C VAL A 61 -4.04 9.31 13.93
N LEU A 62 -4.77 9.03 15.01
CA LEU A 62 -5.26 7.68 15.29
C LEU A 62 -6.34 7.17 14.34
N TYR A 63 -7.28 8.03 13.93
CA TYR A 63 -8.50 7.58 13.24
C TYR A 63 -8.65 8.09 11.80
N CYS A 64 -7.80 9.04 11.37
CA CYS A 64 -7.92 9.66 10.05
C CYS A 64 -6.64 9.56 9.23
N SER A 65 -5.55 9.11 9.83
CA SER A 65 -4.29 8.87 9.15
C SER A 65 -4.04 7.38 8.94
N ARG A 66 -3.13 7.06 8.03
CA ARG A 66 -2.60 5.71 7.85
C ARG A 66 -1.10 5.78 7.72
N ASP A 67 -0.43 4.68 8.06
CA ASP A 67 0.99 4.53 7.76
C ASP A 67 1.24 4.71 6.27
N LYS A 68 2.34 5.39 5.97
CA LYS A 68 2.85 5.52 4.61
C LYS A 68 3.25 4.13 4.10
N ALA A 69 2.79 3.78 2.91
CA ALA A 69 3.13 2.51 2.27
C ALA A 69 4.24 2.71 1.23
N VAL A 70 4.87 1.62 0.79
CA VAL A 70 5.89 1.64 -0.26
C VAL A 70 5.40 2.34 -1.53
N LYS A 71 4.13 2.11 -1.93
CA LYS A 71 3.49 2.80 -3.05
C LYS A 71 3.51 4.31 -2.92
N ASP A 72 3.31 4.85 -1.71
CA ASP A 72 3.30 6.30 -1.48
C ASP A 72 4.72 6.87 -1.58
N ALA A 73 5.71 6.17 -0.99
CA ALA A 73 7.11 6.57 -1.06
C ALA A 73 7.67 6.54 -2.50
N LEU A 74 7.23 5.58 -3.32
CA LEU A 74 7.63 5.51 -4.73
C LEU A 74 6.89 6.53 -5.60
N LYS A 75 5.61 6.80 -5.29
CA LYS A 75 4.82 7.84 -5.98
C LYS A 75 5.46 9.22 -5.86
N GLU A 76 5.92 9.58 -4.67
CA GLU A 76 6.66 10.84 -4.44
C GLU A 76 7.96 10.94 -5.26
N ARG A 77 8.51 9.80 -5.70
CA ARG A 77 9.72 9.72 -6.51
C ARG A 77 9.44 9.58 -8.01
N GLY A 78 8.17 9.66 -8.42
CA GLY A 78 7.79 9.56 -9.84
C GLY A 78 7.52 8.13 -10.34
N PHE A 79 7.33 7.16 -9.45
CA PHE A 79 7.12 5.76 -9.81
C PHE A 79 5.77 5.22 -9.34
N SER A 80 5.21 4.28 -10.10
CA SER A 80 4.00 3.53 -9.75
C SER A 80 4.20 2.03 -9.96
N LEU A 81 3.32 1.21 -9.38
CA LEU A 81 3.33 -0.23 -9.66
C LEU A 81 3.11 -0.44 -11.16
N ALA A 82 3.97 -1.20 -11.81
CA ALA A 82 3.78 -1.54 -13.22
C ALA A 82 2.44 -2.27 -13.40
N SER A 83 1.75 -1.99 -14.51
CA SER A 83 0.45 -2.60 -14.80
C SER A 83 0.53 -4.12 -14.71
N GLN A 84 -0.35 -4.73 -13.92
CA GLN A 84 -0.43 -6.19 -13.78
C GLN A 84 -0.99 -6.86 -15.05
N ASN A 85 -1.78 -6.08 -15.82
CA ASN A 85 -2.48 -6.51 -17.02
C ASN A 85 -1.79 -5.96 -18.28
N ASN A 86 -1.84 -6.71 -19.37
CA ASN A 86 -1.38 -6.29 -20.71
C ASN A 86 0.07 -5.78 -20.74
N ASN A 87 0.93 -6.32 -19.88
CA ASN A 87 2.33 -5.88 -19.75
C ASN A 87 3.30 -7.06 -19.61
N ASP A 88 2.99 -8.17 -20.27
CA ASP A 88 3.68 -9.44 -20.04
C ASP A 88 5.15 -9.40 -20.45
N THR A 89 5.52 -8.71 -21.53
CA THR A 89 6.92 -8.54 -21.94
C THR A 89 7.76 -7.85 -20.85
N PHE A 90 7.21 -6.82 -20.20
CA PHE A 90 7.88 -6.16 -19.07
C PHE A 90 8.09 -7.17 -17.93
N TRP A 91 7.03 -7.86 -17.53
CA TRP A 91 7.09 -8.80 -16.40
C TRP A 91 7.98 -10.00 -16.70
N GLN A 92 7.96 -10.55 -17.91
CA GLN A 92 8.83 -11.65 -18.34
C GLN A 92 10.30 -11.22 -18.29
N GLY A 93 10.63 -10.05 -18.84
CA GLY A 93 11.98 -9.51 -18.77
C GLY A 93 12.44 -9.19 -17.34
N ARG A 94 11.53 -8.72 -16.47
CA ARG A 94 11.81 -8.54 -15.03
C ARG A 94 11.96 -9.87 -14.31
N PHE A 95 11.16 -10.87 -14.65
CA PHE A 95 11.22 -12.19 -14.06
C PHE A 95 12.57 -12.85 -14.29
N ASP A 96 13.08 -12.85 -15.52
CA ASP A 96 14.37 -13.47 -15.83
C ASP A 96 15.52 -12.80 -15.10
N LYS A 97 15.53 -11.47 -15.08
CA LYS A 97 16.54 -10.68 -14.35
C LYS A 97 16.42 -10.88 -12.85
N TYR A 98 15.20 -10.86 -12.31
CA TYR A 98 14.94 -11.10 -10.90
C TYR A 98 15.43 -12.48 -10.52
N LYS A 99 15.11 -13.53 -11.28
CA LYS A 99 15.53 -14.91 -11.04
C LYS A 99 17.05 -15.01 -10.95
N ALA A 100 17.78 -14.39 -11.90
CA ALA A 100 19.23 -14.38 -11.94
C ALA A 100 19.91 -13.46 -10.91
N ALA A 101 19.17 -12.54 -10.28
CA ALA A 101 19.74 -11.60 -9.33
C ALA A 101 20.22 -12.28 -8.04
N SER A 102 21.23 -11.68 -7.41
CA SER A 102 21.74 -12.05 -6.09
C SER A 102 20.73 -11.79 -4.98
N SER A 103 20.94 -12.38 -3.79
CA SER A 103 20.00 -12.31 -2.67
C SER A 103 19.75 -10.89 -2.15
N ASP A 104 20.76 -10.00 -2.20
CA ASP A 104 20.66 -8.59 -1.80
C ASP A 104 19.75 -7.76 -2.72
N LYS A 105 19.47 -8.27 -3.92
CA LYS A 105 18.54 -7.67 -4.88
C LYS A 105 17.12 -8.21 -4.77
N LYS A 106 16.86 -9.19 -3.91
CA LYS A 106 15.53 -9.78 -3.77
C LYS A 106 14.61 -8.89 -2.93
N ILE A 107 13.34 -9.23 -2.96
CA ILE A 107 12.27 -8.59 -2.20
C ILE A 107 11.74 -9.64 -1.22
N PRO A 108 11.47 -9.29 0.05
CA PRO A 108 10.92 -10.22 1.01
C PRO A 108 9.64 -10.91 0.50
N ASN A 109 9.51 -12.20 0.80
CA ASN A 109 8.33 -13.01 0.48
C ASN A 109 8.06 -13.23 -1.03
N ILE A 110 9.04 -12.99 -1.90
CA ILE A 110 8.98 -13.39 -3.31
C ILE A 110 10.00 -14.50 -3.55
N THR A 111 9.51 -15.72 -3.82
CA THR A 111 10.37 -16.88 -4.14
C THR A 111 10.14 -17.30 -5.58
N ILE A 112 11.22 -17.31 -6.37
CA ILE A 112 11.25 -17.82 -7.73
C ILE A 112 12.28 -18.96 -7.78
N GLU A 113 11.81 -20.17 -8.04
CA GLU A 113 12.62 -21.38 -8.01
C GLU A 113 13.44 -21.54 -9.30
N SER A 114 14.47 -22.40 -9.25
CA SER A 114 15.32 -22.68 -10.41
C SER A 114 14.53 -23.28 -11.58
N GLY A 115 13.48 -24.05 -11.30
CA GLY A 115 12.58 -24.64 -12.31
C GLY A 115 11.53 -23.68 -12.87
N ASP A 116 11.30 -22.53 -12.23
CA ASP A 116 10.27 -21.59 -12.67
C ASP A 116 10.67 -20.90 -13.98
N ASN A 117 9.72 -20.71 -14.88
CA ASN A 117 9.89 -19.99 -16.14
C ASN A 117 8.80 -18.92 -16.30
N HIS A 118 9.12 -17.83 -16.99
CA HIS A 118 8.20 -16.71 -17.20
C HIS A 118 7.03 -17.02 -18.13
N SER A 119 7.12 -18.10 -18.93
CA SER A 119 6.10 -18.49 -19.92
C SER A 119 4.87 -19.14 -19.26
N THR A 120 5.01 -19.56 -18.00
CA THR A 120 3.91 -20.10 -17.21
C THR A 120 3.28 -18.97 -16.40
N ASN A 121 2.00 -18.68 -16.64
CA ASN A 121 1.28 -17.61 -15.92
C ASN A 121 1.38 -17.75 -14.40
N GLY A 122 1.28 -18.97 -13.85
CA GLY A 122 1.40 -19.20 -12.41
C GLY A 122 2.76 -18.82 -11.83
N ASN A 123 3.84 -18.94 -12.60
CA ASN A 123 5.19 -18.55 -12.16
C ASN A 123 5.39 -17.04 -12.28
N LEU A 124 4.97 -16.45 -13.39
CA LEU A 124 5.01 -15.00 -13.59
C LEU A 124 4.17 -14.27 -12.52
N ASP A 125 3.05 -14.87 -12.11
CA ASP A 125 2.18 -14.41 -11.04
C ASP A 125 2.88 -14.33 -9.68
N LYS A 126 3.88 -15.18 -9.40
CA LYS A 126 4.65 -15.09 -8.15
C LYS A 126 5.33 -13.73 -8.02
N LEU A 127 5.94 -13.24 -9.11
CA LEU A 127 6.57 -11.92 -9.14
C LEU A 127 5.53 -10.80 -9.14
N LYS A 128 4.49 -10.89 -9.98
CA LYS A 128 3.42 -9.89 -10.08
C LYS A 128 2.71 -9.67 -8.73
N LYS A 129 2.23 -10.74 -8.10
CA LYS A 129 1.56 -10.70 -6.78
C LYS A 129 2.51 -10.26 -5.69
N GLY A 130 3.73 -10.80 -5.66
CA GLY A 130 4.75 -10.38 -4.70
C GLY A 130 5.07 -8.88 -4.80
N CYS A 131 5.11 -8.32 -6.01
CA CYS A 131 5.26 -6.90 -6.25
C CYS A 131 4.06 -6.07 -5.76
N LEU A 132 2.83 -6.55 -6.03
CA LEU A 132 1.62 -5.92 -5.52
C LEU A 132 1.61 -5.89 -3.98
N ASP A 133 1.96 -7.01 -3.35
CA ASP A 133 2.05 -7.12 -1.90
C ASP A 133 3.10 -6.16 -1.34
N ALA A 134 4.32 -6.17 -1.91
CA ALA A 134 5.41 -5.29 -1.50
C ALA A 134 5.04 -3.80 -1.60
N PHE A 135 4.30 -3.40 -2.63
CA PHE A 135 3.81 -2.01 -2.79
C PHE A 135 2.82 -1.58 -1.69
N ASN A 136 2.05 -2.53 -1.16
CA ASN A 136 1.06 -2.26 -0.12
C ASN A 136 1.63 -2.35 1.30
N LYS A 137 2.90 -2.75 1.47
CA LYS A 137 3.52 -2.86 2.79
C LYS A 137 3.83 -1.47 3.38
N PRO A 138 3.67 -1.31 4.71
CA PRO A 138 4.09 -0.09 5.39
C PRO A 138 5.59 0.15 5.24
N ILE A 139 6.01 1.40 5.06
CA ILE A 139 7.45 1.72 5.04
C ILE A 139 8.08 1.61 6.42
N THR A 140 7.29 1.52 7.49
CA THR A 140 7.76 1.27 8.86
C THR A 140 8.26 -0.16 9.03
N GLU A 141 7.91 -1.09 8.12
CA GLU A 141 8.45 -2.43 8.12
C GLU A 141 9.87 -2.44 7.53
N ALA A 142 10.89 -2.61 8.39
CA ALA A 142 12.30 -2.50 8.02
C ALA A 142 12.69 -3.43 6.86
N SER A 143 12.07 -4.62 6.77
CA SER A 143 12.27 -5.59 5.68
C SER A 143 12.01 -4.98 4.30
N TYR A 144 10.94 -4.19 4.15
CA TYR A 144 10.55 -3.53 2.90
C TYR A 144 11.21 -2.16 2.73
N MET A 145 11.45 -1.43 3.83
CA MET A 145 12.17 -0.16 3.81
C MET A 145 13.58 -0.33 3.23
N ASN A 146 14.31 -1.35 3.69
CA ASN A 146 15.69 -1.62 3.28
C ASN A 146 15.81 -2.03 1.81
N VAL A 147 14.74 -2.55 1.21
CA VAL A 147 14.72 -2.99 -0.19
C VAL A 147 13.90 -2.07 -1.10
N LEU A 148 13.59 -0.84 -0.68
CA LEU A 148 12.75 0.09 -1.45
C LEU A 148 13.26 0.30 -2.88
N ASN A 149 14.59 0.34 -3.07
CA ASN A 149 15.20 0.45 -4.39
C ASN A 149 15.04 -0.82 -5.23
N ASN A 150 15.05 -2.01 -4.61
CA ASN A 150 14.77 -3.26 -5.31
C ASN A 150 13.29 -3.33 -5.72
N ILE A 151 12.37 -2.92 -4.84
CA ILE A 151 10.94 -2.83 -5.17
C ILE A 151 10.73 -1.87 -6.35
N LYS A 152 11.38 -0.71 -6.35
CA LYS A 152 11.40 0.19 -7.50
C LYS A 152 11.91 -0.53 -8.76
N GLU A 153 13.08 -1.15 -8.68
CA GLU A 153 13.76 -1.78 -9.82
C GLU A 153 12.93 -2.89 -10.48
N TRP A 154 12.29 -3.74 -9.67
CA TRP A 154 11.62 -4.94 -10.15
C TRP A 154 10.13 -4.74 -10.46
N CYS A 155 9.47 -3.88 -9.71
CA CYS A 155 8.01 -3.82 -9.68
C CYS A 155 7.43 -2.54 -10.27
N SER A 156 8.24 -1.49 -10.47
CA SER A 156 7.71 -0.17 -10.81
C SER A 156 7.89 0.21 -12.29
N ALA A 157 7.03 1.12 -12.73
CA ALA A 157 7.19 1.90 -13.96
C ALA A 157 7.20 3.39 -13.58
N GLU A 158 7.97 4.19 -14.34
CA GLU A 158 7.90 5.65 -14.24
C GLU A 158 6.52 6.14 -14.65
N PHE A 159 6.05 7.22 -14.03
CA PHE A 159 4.94 7.96 -14.61
C PHE A 159 5.40 8.48 -15.97
N LYS A 160 4.91 7.89 -17.06
CA LYS A 160 5.01 8.57 -18.34
C LYS A 160 4.22 9.86 -18.19
N ALA A 161 4.91 10.99 -18.13
CA ALA A 161 4.29 12.26 -18.52
C ALA A 161 3.82 12.03 -19.95
N ASN A 162 2.51 12.10 -20.19
CA ASN A 162 2.02 12.21 -21.55
C ASN A 162 2.58 13.53 -22.09
N GLU A 163 3.58 13.45 -22.96
CA GLU A 163 3.95 14.55 -23.87
C GLU A 163 2.84 14.76 -24.90
#